data_AF-A0AAD0T600-F1
#
_entry.id   AF-A0AAD0T600-F1
#
_cell.length_a   1.000
_cell.length_b   1.000
_cell.length_c   1.000
_cell.angle_alpha   90.00
_cell.angle_beta   90.00
_cell.angle_gamma   90.00
#
_symmetry.space_group_name_H-M   'P 1'
#
loop_
_entity.id
_entity.type
_entity.pdbx_description
1 polymer ?
#
loop_
_entity_poly.entity_id
_entity_poly.type
_entity_poly.pdbx_seq_one_letter_code
_entity_poly.pdbx_strand_id
1 'polypeptide(L)'
;MKENKTKQNLIDVALPMMAESGVYGVSLRDIAKKAEINVSSVLYHFGSKEEFIATCGEFCVQNLVEAIDSIAQRNFTNIDELTHFIHQKVEESRIEITIIVMLLVIESSGFRDIYEKYVADKFVKVQGSDVPYILNLRSFISFGLFKSIDLKVANSKLEGNGIVDLLCQATTSTEAL
;
A
#
# COMPACT_ATOMS: atom_id res chain seq x y z
N MET A 1 -27.28 4.35 -0.74
CA MET A 1 -26.39 5.41 -1.30
C MET A 1 -25.93 6.44 -0.27
N LYS A 2 -26.79 7.03 0.58
CA LYS A 2 -26.35 8.03 1.59
C LYS A 2 -25.37 7.51 2.65
N GLU A 3 -25.60 6.33 3.19
CA GLU A 3 -24.78 5.75 4.28
C GLU A 3 -23.33 5.48 3.85
N ASN A 4 -23.15 4.95 2.64
CA ASN A 4 -21.82 4.67 2.08
C ASN A 4 -21.02 5.98 1.89
N LYS A 5 -21.68 7.08 1.48
CA LYS A 5 -21.05 8.39 1.33
C LYS A 5 -20.58 8.99 2.67
N THR A 6 -21.35 8.81 3.74
CA THR A 6 -20.94 9.27 5.09
C THR A 6 -19.75 8.47 5.61
N LYS A 7 -19.76 7.14 5.44
CA LYS A 7 -18.62 6.29 5.82
C LYS A 7 -17.36 6.68 5.06
N GLN A 8 -17.47 6.89 3.74
CA GLN A 8 -16.34 7.32 2.93
C GLN A 8 -15.79 8.68 3.39
N ASN A 9 -16.64 9.68 3.60
CA ASN A 9 -16.22 11.00 4.09
C ASN A 9 -15.48 10.92 5.43
N LEU A 10 -15.90 10.02 6.32
CA LEU A 10 -15.21 9.81 7.59
C LEU A 10 -13.83 9.19 7.43
N ILE A 11 -13.69 8.22 6.53
CA ILE A 11 -12.40 7.61 6.20
C ILE A 11 -11.49 8.69 5.58
N ASP A 12 -11.96 9.40 4.56
CA ASP A 12 -11.20 10.44 3.84
C ASP A 12 -10.67 11.53 4.78
N VAL A 13 -11.45 11.91 5.80
CA VAL A 13 -11.02 12.87 6.83
C VAL A 13 -10.05 12.24 7.82
N ALA A 14 -10.28 10.99 8.23
CA ALA A 14 -9.50 10.38 9.30
C ALA A 14 -8.11 9.92 8.86
N LEU A 15 -7.94 9.41 7.63
CA LEU A 15 -6.65 8.94 7.13
C LEU A 15 -5.53 10.00 7.22
N PRO A 16 -5.69 11.24 6.70
CA PRO A 16 -4.64 12.25 6.83
C PRO A 16 -4.39 12.66 8.28
N MET A 17 -5.44 12.76 9.11
CA MET A 17 -5.30 13.08 10.54
C MET A 17 -4.50 12.00 11.27
N MET A 18 -4.79 10.72 10.99
CA MET A 18 -4.09 9.57 11.58
C MET A 18 -2.65 9.46 11.06
N ALA A 19 -2.40 9.78 9.80
CA ALA A 19 -1.05 9.77 9.23
C ALA A 19 -0.16 10.86 9.87
N GLU A 20 -0.74 12.02 10.21
CA GLU A 20 -0.03 13.13 10.85
C GLU A 20 0.18 12.92 12.35
N SER A 21 -0.87 12.53 13.08
CA SER A 21 -0.87 12.49 14.55
C SER A 21 -0.74 11.08 15.14
N GLY A 22 -0.63 10.05 14.28
CA GLY A 22 -0.70 8.65 14.66
C GLY A 22 -2.14 8.14 14.83
N VAL A 23 -2.35 6.84 14.58
CA VAL A 23 -3.66 6.17 14.61
C VAL A 23 -4.42 6.40 15.93
N TYR A 24 -3.72 6.29 17.06
CA TYR A 24 -4.34 6.51 18.39
C TYR A 24 -4.30 7.97 18.86
N GLY A 25 -3.53 8.84 18.19
CA GLY A 25 -3.41 10.26 18.51
C GLY A 25 -4.62 11.11 18.12
N VAL A 26 -5.54 10.55 17.32
CA VAL A 26 -6.78 11.21 16.91
C VAL A 26 -7.99 10.57 17.59
N SER A 27 -8.94 11.37 18.09
CA SER A 27 -10.20 10.85 18.65
C SER A 27 -11.32 10.80 17.60
N LEU A 28 -12.31 9.93 17.80
CA LEU A 28 -13.52 9.91 16.96
C LEU A 28 -14.27 11.25 17.00
N ARG A 29 -14.15 12.01 18.09
CA ARG A 29 -14.75 13.34 18.22
C ARG A 29 -14.06 14.36 17.32
N ASP A 30 -12.73 14.31 17.22
CA ASP A 30 -11.96 15.20 16.34
C ASP A 30 -12.28 14.92 14.87
N ILE A 31 -12.35 13.63 14.50
CA ILE A 31 -12.74 13.18 13.17
C ILE A 31 -14.17 13.61 12.84
N ALA A 32 -15.13 13.35 13.75
CA ALA A 32 -16.53 13.75 13.56
C ALA A 32 -16.66 15.26 13.35
N LYS A 33 -15.96 16.05 14.18
CA LYS A 33 -15.93 17.51 14.08
C LYS A 33 -15.36 17.97 12.74
N LYS A 34 -14.26 17.38 12.28
CA LYS A 34 -13.61 17.72 11.01
C LYS A 34 -14.44 17.31 9.80
N ALA A 35 -15.17 16.19 9.90
CA ALA A 35 -16.09 15.69 8.89
C ALA A 35 -17.46 16.38 8.93
N GLU A 36 -17.67 17.33 9.84
CA GLU A 36 -18.92 18.07 10.04
C GLU A 36 -20.13 17.17 10.34
N ILE A 37 -19.92 16.10 11.11
CA ILE A 37 -20.98 15.19 11.54
C ILE A 37 -21.02 15.01 13.07
N ASN A 38 -22.15 14.52 13.56
CA ASN A 38 -22.31 14.20 14.97
C ASN A 38 -21.49 12.94 15.34
N VAL A 39 -20.74 12.99 16.44
CA VAL A 39 -19.95 11.84 16.95
C VAL A 39 -20.82 10.61 17.24
N SER A 40 -22.07 10.79 17.67
CA SER A 40 -23.02 9.68 17.84
C SER A 40 -23.32 8.96 16.51
N SER A 41 -23.27 9.67 15.38
CA SER A 41 -23.41 9.06 14.06
C SER A 41 -22.17 8.23 13.67
N VAL A 42 -20.98 8.61 14.12
CA VAL A 42 -19.76 7.80 13.92
C VAL A 42 -19.89 6.45 14.63
N LEU A 43 -20.26 6.46 15.91
CA LEU A 43 -20.45 5.24 16.68
C LEU A 43 -21.59 4.37 16.14
N TYR A 44 -22.63 4.99 15.58
CA TYR A 44 -23.68 4.25 14.87
C TYR A 44 -23.15 3.52 13.63
N HIS A 45 -22.24 4.14 12.87
CA HIS A 45 -21.72 3.56 11.63
C HIS A 45 -20.63 2.49 11.83
N PHE A 46 -19.87 2.59 12.91
CA PHE A 46 -18.65 1.80 13.12
C PHE A 46 -18.56 1.11 14.48
N GLY A 47 -19.52 1.27 15.38
CA GLY A 47 -19.54 0.59 16.69
C GLY A 47 -18.54 1.15 17.70
N SER A 48 -17.23 1.05 17.40
CA SER A 48 -16.13 1.43 18.28
C SER A 48 -15.01 2.18 17.54
N LYS A 49 -14.04 2.73 18.29
CA LYS A 49 -12.85 3.36 17.69
C LYS A 49 -11.98 2.31 17.01
N GLU A 50 -11.89 1.13 17.62
CA GLU A 50 -11.11 0.00 17.14
C GLU A 50 -11.67 -0.53 15.81
N GLU A 51 -13.00 -0.72 15.73
CA GLU A 51 -13.67 -1.11 14.48
C GLU A 51 -13.55 -0.04 13.38
N PHE A 52 -13.62 1.25 13.75
CA PHE A 52 -13.37 2.34 12.80
C PHE A 52 -11.93 2.31 12.24
N ILE A 53 -10.94 2.13 13.13
CA ILE A 53 -9.53 2.01 12.74
C ILE A 53 -9.31 0.79 11.83
N ALA A 54 -9.89 -0.36 12.19
CA ALA A 54 -9.81 -1.57 11.37
C ALA A 54 -10.42 -1.36 9.98
N THR A 55 -11.56 -0.66 9.91
CA THR A 55 -12.21 -0.31 8.64
C THR A 55 -11.33 0.62 7.79
N CYS A 56 -10.68 1.61 8.41
CA CYS A 56 -9.72 2.48 7.72
C CYS A 56 -8.51 1.70 7.21
N GLY A 57 -7.98 0.78 8.00
CA GLY A 57 -6.88 -0.10 7.61
C GLY A 57 -7.24 -1.00 6.43
N GLU A 58 -8.40 -1.65 6.49
CA GLU A 58 -8.89 -2.50 5.39
C GLU A 58 -9.09 -1.69 4.10
N PHE A 59 -9.66 -0.48 4.21
CA PHE A 59 -9.77 0.45 3.08
C PHE A 59 -8.41 0.78 2.47
N CYS A 60 -7.40 1.10 3.29
CA CYS A 60 -6.04 1.37 2.80
C CYS A 60 -5.45 0.17 2.05
N VAL A 61 -5.63 -1.04 2.60
CA VAL A 61 -5.15 -2.28 1.96
C VAL A 61 -5.83 -2.50 0.62
N GLN A 62 -7.14 -2.30 0.53
CA GLN A 62 -7.89 -2.43 -0.72
C GLN A 62 -7.40 -1.44 -1.78
N ASN A 63 -7.21 -0.17 -1.42
CA ASN A 63 -6.65 0.84 -2.34
C ASN A 63 -5.25 0.47 -2.85
N LEU A 64 -4.38 -0.08 -1.98
CA LEU A 64 -3.06 -0.53 -2.42
C LEU A 64 -3.14 -1.73 -3.37
N VAL A 65 -4.05 -2.66 -3.12
CA VAL A 65 -4.30 -3.79 -4.03
C VAL A 65 -4.78 -3.29 -5.39
N GLU A 66 -5.69 -2.31 -5.43
CA GLU A 66 -6.13 -1.69 -6.67
C GLU A 66 -4.99 -0.97 -7.41
N ALA A 67 -4.11 -0.28 -6.68
CA ALA A 67 -2.92 0.34 -7.25
C ALA A 67 -1.99 -0.72 -7.89
N ILE A 68 -1.75 -1.83 -7.20
CA ILE A 68 -0.96 -2.96 -7.71
C ILE A 68 -1.63 -3.60 -8.92
N ASP A 69 -2.95 -3.78 -8.90
CA ASP A 69 -3.70 -4.32 -10.04
C ASP A 69 -3.61 -3.40 -11.26
N SER A 70 -3.65 -2.08 -11.06
CA SER A 70 -3.45 -1.11 -12.14
C SER A 70 -2.06 -1.19 -12.78
N ILE A 71 -1.03 -1.54 -11.99
CA ILE A 71 0.32 -1.79 -12.48
C ILE A 71 0.34 -3.11 -13.26
N ALA A 72 -0.21 -4.20 -12.69
CA ALA A 72 -0.18 -5.52 -13.31
C ALA A 72 -0.97 -5.62 -14.63
N GLN A 73 -2.01 -4.80 -14.80
CA GLN A 73 -2.83 -4.77 -16.02
C GLN A 73 -2.22 -3.93 -17.15
N ARG A 74 -1.17 -3.16 -16.88
CA ARG A 74 -0.50 -2.32 -17.88
C ARG A 74 0.60 -3.10 -18.60
N ASN A 75 0.75 -2.85 -19.91
CA ASN A 75 1.89 -3.33 -20.68
C ASN A 75 3.00 -2.27 -20.65
N PHE A 76 4.16 -2.63 -20.11
CA PHE A 76 5.32 -1.75 -20.07
C PHE A 76 6.30 -2.10 -21.19
N THR A 77 6.93 -1.08 -21.78
CA THR A 77 7.93 -1.28 -22.83
C THR A 77 9.30 -1.64 -22.25
N ASN A 78 9.62 -1.16 -21.04
CA ASN A 78 10.89 -1.43 -20.36
C ASN A 78 10.74 -1.33 -18.84
N ILE A 79 11.82 -1.66 -18.12
CA ILE A 79 11.86 -1.64 -16.65
C ILE A 79 11.78 -0.22 -16.11
N ASP A 80 12.36 0.77 -16.81
CA ASP A 80 12.34 2.17 -16.35
C ASP A 80 10.91 2.73 -16.31
N GLU A 81 10.10 2.42 -17.32
CA GLU A 81 8.68 2.78 -17.35
C GLU A 81 7.90 2.13 -16.21
N LEU A 82 8.16 0.83 -15.95
CA LEU A 82 7.57 0.12 -14.82
C LEU A 82 7.96 0.79 -13.50
N THR A 83 9.24 1.02 -13.26
CA THR A 83 9.76 1.65 -12.05
C THR A 83 9.18 3.04 -11.84
N HIS A 84 9.12 3.86 -12.89
CA HIS A 84 8.52 5.19 -12.83
C HIS A 84 7.03 5.12 -12.47
N PHE A 85 6.29 4.19 -13.05
CA PHE A 85 4.87 4.03 -12.76
C PHE A 85 4.62 3.51 -11.35
N ILE A 86 5.44 2.57 -10.85
CA ILE A 86 5.37 2.15 -9.45
C ILE A 86 5.68 3.34 -8.52
N HIS A 87 6.67 4.18 -8.84
CA HIS A 87 6.98 5.37 -8.05
C HIS A 87 5.80 6.32 -7.97
N GLN A 88 5.16 6.59 -9.11
CA GLN A 88 3.95 7.41 -9.16
C GLN A 88 2.84 6.81 -8.27
N LYS A 89 2.59 5.51 -8.38
CA LYS A 89 1.54 4.83 -7.60
C LYS A 89 1.83 4.83 -6.10
N VAL A 90 3.09 4.66 -5.71
CA VAL A 90 3.50 4.76 -4.31
C VAL A 90 3.38 6.18 -3.78
N GLU A 91 3.68 7.18 -4.60
CA GLU A 91 3.48 8.60 -4.24
C GLU A 91 1.99 8.90 -4.01
N GLU A 92 1.14 8.44 -4.93
CA GLU A 92 -0.32 8.56 -4.83
C GLU A 92 -0.88 7.87 -3.57
N SER A 93 -0.27 6.77 -3.13
CA SER A 93 -0.74 5.97 -1.99
C SER A 93 0.07 6.15 -0.69
N ARG A 94 0.77 7.29 -0.53
CA ARG A 94 1.63 7.54 0.65
C ARG A 94 0.90 7.45 1.98
N ILE A 95 -0.33 7.96 2.04
CA ILE A 95 -1.12 7.99 3.28
C ILE A 95 -1.51 6.55 3.65
N GLU A 96 -2.02 5.78 2.70
CA GLU A 96 -2.39 4.38 2.88
C GLU A 96 -1.21 3.54 3.35
N ILE A 97 -0.04 3.68 2.70
CA ILE A 97 1.19 3.00 3.13
C ILE A 97 1.54 3.36 4.58
N THR A 98 1.48 4.65 4.92
CA THR A 98 1.78 5.13 6.29
C THR A 98 0.85 4.50 7.31
N ILE A 99 -0.46 4.49 7.04
CA ILE A 99 -1.47 3.91 7.94
C ILE A 99 -1.26 2.40 8.10
N ILE A 100 -1.06 1.67 7.00
CA ILE A 100 -0.82 0.22 7.06
C ILE A 100 0.42 -0.08 7.91
N VAL A 101 1.51 0.66 7.70
CA VAL A 101 2.76 0.47 8.46
C VAL A 101 2.56 0.76 9.93
N MET A 102 1.88 1.85 10.29
CA MET A 102 1.55 2.15 11.69
C MET A 102 0.74 1.02 12.32
N LEU A 103 -0.30 0.52 11.63
CA LEU A 103 -1.15 -0.56 12.14
C LEU A 103 -0.42 -1.89 12.28
N LEU A 104 0.54 -2.19 11.40
CA LEU A 104 1.41 -3.36 11.52
C LEU A 104 2.38 -3.23 12.69
N VAL A 105 2.95 -2.03 12.93
CA VAL A 105 3.93 -1.77 13.99
C VAL A 105 3.32 -1.78 15.38
N ILE A 106 2.13 -1.19 15.54
CA ILE A 106 1.41 -1.19 16.83
C ILE A 106 0.70 -2.52 17.11
N GLU A 107 0.85 -3.50 16.20
CA GLU A 107 0.24 -4.83 16.26
C GLU A 107 -1.28 -4.74 16.52
N SER A 108 -1.95 -3.86 15.76
CA SER A 108 -3.40 -3.70 15.88
C SER A 108 -4.09 -5.05 15.72
N SER A 109 -4.89 -5.44 16.73
CA SER A 109 -5.55 -6.74 16.77
C SER A 109 -6.33 -7.03 15.49
N GLY A 110 -6.11 -8.20 14.90
CA GLY A 110 -6.76 -8.66 13.66
C GLY A 110 -6.32 -7.96 12.38
N PHE A 111 -5.56 -6.85 12.45
CA PHE A 111 -5.13 -6.14 11.24
C PHE A 111 -4.13 -6.94 10.42
N ARG A 112 -3.23 -7.70 11.07
CA ARG A 112 -2.32 -8.60 10.35
C ARG A 112 -3.09 -9.63 9.53
N ASP A 113 -4.15 -10.22 10.08
CA ASP A 113 -4.95 -11.22 9.34
C ASP A 113 -5.66 -10.59 8.13
N ILE A 114 -6.17 -9.36 8.29
CA ILE A 114 -6.70 -8.56 7.17
C ILE A 114 -5.60 -8.36 6.12
N TYR A 115 -4.45 -7.82 6.53
CA TYR A 115 -3.32 -7.57 5.65
C TYR A 115 -2.91 -8.82 4.86
N GLU A 116 -2.69 -9.95 5.54
CA GLU A 116 -2.26 -11.21 4.94
C GLU A 116 -3.28 -11.76 3.93
N LYS A 117 -4.57 -11.59 4.17
CA LYS A 117 -5.64 -11.99 3.23
C LYS A 117 -5.49 -11.32 1.85
N TYR A 118 -4.90 -10.13 1.81
CA TYR A 118 -4.70 -9.35 0.58
C TYR A 118 -3.29 -9.48 -0.01
N VAL A 119 -2.37 -10.19 0.65
CA VAL A 119 -1.04 -10.47 0.10
C VAL A 119 -1.18 -11.55 -0.98
N ALA A 120 -1.36 -11.11 -2.22
CA ALA A 120 -1.36 -11.96 -3.40
C ALA A 120 -0.29 -11.49 -4.39
N ASP A 121 0.43 -12.45 -4.97
CA ASP A 121 1.37 -12.18 -6.06
C ASP A 121 0.61 -11.77 -7.32
N LYS A 122 1.03 -10.63 -7.89
CA LYS A 122 0.58 -10.15 -9.20
C LYS A 122 1.75 -10.19 -10.16
N PHE A 123 1.46 -10.57 -11.40
CA PHE A 123 2.47 -10.77 -12.44
C PHE A 123 2.45 -9.58 -13.39
N VAL A 124 3.56 -8.86 -13.47
CA VAL A 124 3.73 -7.69 -14.32
C VAL A 124 4.59 -8.06 -15.53
N LYS A 125 4.07 -7.81 -16.74
CA LYS A 125 4.77 -8.09 -17.99
C LYS A 125 5.47 -6.83 -18.51
N VAL A 126 6.71 -6.99 -18.93
CA VAL A 126 7.50 -5.96 -19.61
C VAL A 126 7.91 -6.52 -20.97
N GLN A 127 7.79 -5.71 -22.03
CA GLN A 127 8.20 -6.11 -23.37
C GLN A 127 9.67 -6.51 -23.39
N GLY A 128 9.99 -7.60 -24.10
CA GLY A 128 11.35 -8.14 -24.18
C GLY A 128 11.80 -8.93 -22.94
N SER A 129 10.98 -9.04 -21.89
CA SER A 129 11.24 -9.95 -20.77
C SER A 129 10.55 -11.30 -21.00
N ASP A 130 11.32 -12.39 -20.96
CA ASP A 130 10.81 -13.75 -21.09
C ASP A 130 10.00 -14.21 -19.86
N VAL A 131 10.19 -13.53 -18.72
CA VAL A 131 9.59 -13.89 -17.44
C VAL A 131 8.92 -12.65 -16.81
N PRO A 132 7.71 -12.78 -16.24
CA PRO A 132 7.06 -11.65 -15.58
C PRO A 132 7.68 -11.34 -14.22
N TYR A 133 7.55 -10.09 -13.79
CA TYR A 133 7.91 -9.64 -12.46
C TYR A 133 6.79 -9.92 -11.47
N ILE A 134 7.13 -10.26 -10.24
CA ILE A 134 6.19 -10.43 -9.14
C ILE A 134 6.12 -9.13 -8.36
N LEU A 135 4.91 -8.58 -8.27
CA LEU A 135 4.57 -7.45 -7.42
C LEU A 135 3.45 -7.88 -6.48
N ASN A 136 3.65 -7.67 -5.18
CA ASN A 136 2.65 -7.90 -4.15
C ASN A 136 2.65 -6.76 -3.12
N LEU A 137 1.67 -6.80 -2.22
CA LEU A 137 1.47 -5.78 -1.20
C LEU A 137 2.72 -5.52 -0.35
N ARG A 138 3.49 -6.57 0.00
CA ARG A 138 4.74 -6.44 0.75
C ARG A 138 5.78 -5.66 -0.04
N SER A 139 6.07 -6.08 -1.26
CA SER A 139 7.07 -5.43 -2.12
C SER A 139 6.70 -3.97 -2.46
N PHE A 140 5.42 -3.67 -2.65
CA PHE A 140 4.93 -2.33 -2.92
C PHE A 140 5.08 -1.39 -1.71
N ILE A 141 4.74 -1.85 -0.51
CA ILE A 141 4.94 -1.08 0.74
C ILE A 141 6.43 -0.88 1.01
N SER A 142 7.25 -1.92 0.87
CA SER A 142 8.70 -1.83 1.03
C SER A 142 9.31 -0.77 0.11
N PHE A 143 8.80 -0.62 -1.12
CA PHE A 143 9.24 0.46 -1.99
C PHE A 143 8.93 1.85 -1.44
N GLY A 144 7.72 2.06 -0.92
CA GLY A 144 7.33 3.34 -0.33
C GLY A 144 8.21 3.73 0.85
N LEU A 145 8.67 2.74 1.62
CA LEU A 145 9.50 2.95 2.80
C LEU A 145 10.98 3.16 2.45
N PHE A 146 11.54 2.33 1.57
CA PHE A 146 12.98 2.26 1.35
C PHE A 146 13.43 2.85 0.01
N LYS A 147 12.48 3.24 -0.86
CA LYS A 147 12.71 3.70 -2.25
C LYS A 147 13.51 2.70 -3.10
N SER A 148 13.58 1.44 -2.67
CA SER A 148 14.21 0.33 -3.36
C SER A 148 13.23 -0.84 -3.41
N ILE A 149 13.05 -1.45 -4.59
CA ILE A 149 12.26 -2.68 -4.75
C ILE A 149 13.19 -3.85 -5.07
N ASP A 150 12.94 -4.98 -4.42
CA ASP A 150 13.34 -6.29 -4.92
C ASP A 150 12.15 -6.95 -5.63
N LEU A 151 12.05 -6.78 -6.95
CA LEU A 151 11.02 -7.43 -7.76
C LEU A 151 11.54 -8.82 -8.08
N LYS A 152 10.94 -9.84 -7.49
CA LYS A 152 11.28 -11.21 -7.83
C LYS A 152 10.81 -11.52 -9.24
N VAL A 153 11.65 -12.19 -10.03
CA VAL A 153 11.26 -12.73 -11.34
C VAL A 153 10.51 -14.04 -11.12
N ALA A 154 9.38 -14.23 -11.81
CA ALA A 154 8.54 -15.41 -11.67
C ALA A 154 9.15 -16.64 -12.34
N ASN A 155 10.14 -17.28 -11.71
CA ASN A 155 10.63 -18.58 -12.16
C ASN A 155 10.16 -19.68 -11.20
N SER A 156 9.65 -20.79 -11.72
CA SER A 156 9.28 -21.99 -10.93
C SER A 156 10.47 -22.65 -10.22
N LYS A 157 11.68 -22.11 -10.41
CA LYS A 157 12.90 -22.40 -9.67
C LYS A 157 13.51 -21.09 -9.17
N LEU A 158 13.12 -20.66 -7.98
CA LEU A 158 13.90 -19.69 -7.21
C LEU A 158 15.11 -20.41 -6.59
N GLU A 159 16.19 -20.49 -7.35
CA GLU A 159 17.56 -20.53 -6.81
C GLU A 159 18.39 -19.57 -7.67
N GLY A 160 18.42 -18.30 -7.29
CA GLY A 160 19.19 -17.28 -8.00
C GLY A 160 18.54 -15.91 -7.93
N ASN A 161 19.01 -15.12 -6.96
CA ASN A 161 19.26 -13.69 -7.02
C ASN A 161 18.19 -12.85 -7.76
N GLY A 162 17.32 -12.21 -6.96
CA GLY A 162 16.30 -11.28 -7.41
C GLY A 162 16.88 -10.08 -8.17
N ILE A 163 16.00 -9.19 -8.63
CA ILE A 163 16.39 -7.97 -9.36
C ILE A 163 17.47 -7.15 -8.61
N VAL A 164 17.53 -7.26 -7.28
CA VAL A 164 18.54 -6.61 -6.45
C VAL A 164 19.96 -6.95 -6.89
N ASP A 165 20.27 -8.20 -7.24
CA ASP A 165 21.62 -8.57 -7.68
C ASP A 165 21.92 -8.06 -9.10
N LEU A 166 20.91 -7.99 -9.96
CA LEU A 166 21.05 -7.48 -11.33
C LEU A 166 21.24 -5.95 -11.35
N LEU A 167 20.54 -5.22 -10.46
CA LEU A 167 20.66 -3.77 -10.30
C LEU A 167 21.91 -3.35 -9.50
N CYS A 168 22.37 -4.16 -8.55
CA CYS A 168 23.66 -3.95 -7.87
C CYS A 168 24.86 -4.25 -8.78
N GLN A 169 24.75 -5.17 -9.76
CA GLN A 169 25.82 -5.43 -10.74
C GLN A 169 25.89 -4.34 -11.83
N ALA A 170 24.75 -3.76 -12.23
CA ALA A 170 24.73 -2.67 -13.21
C ALA A 170 25.37 -1.36 -12.71
N THR A 171 25.47 -1.18 -11.38
CA THR A 171 26.07 0.02 -10.76
C THR A 171 27.57 -0.09 -10.48
N THR A 172 28.19 -1.24 -10.71
CA THR A 172 29.64 -1.46 -10.48
C THR A 172 30.49 -1.45 -11.76
N SER A 173 29.93 -1.13 -12.92
CA SER A 173 30.66 -1.12 -14.21
C SER A 173 31.00 0.29 -14.74
N THR A 174 31.29 1.26 -13.86
CA THR A 174 31.87 2.54 -14.30
C THR A 174 32.86 3.14 -13.31
N GLU A 175 33.72 2.34 -12.71
CA GLU A 175 34.94 2.85 -12.05
C GLU A 175 36.01 1.76 -11.94
N ALA A 176 36.75 1.57 -13.03
CA ALA A 176 38.12 1.07 -12.98
C ALA A 176 38.88 1.63 -14.19
N LEU A 177 39.92 2.39 -13.86
CA LEU A 177 40.97 2.99 -14.69
C LEU A 177 41.48 2.11 -15.83
#